data_AF-A0A7K2PC93-F1
#
_entry.id   AF-A0A7K2PC93-F1
#
_cell.length_a   1.000
_cell.length_b   1.000
_cell.length_c   1.000
_cell.angle_alpha   90.00
_cell.angle_beta   90.00
_cell.angle_gamma   90.00
#
_symmetry.space_group_name_H-M   'P 1'
#
loop_
_entity.id
_entity.type
_entity.pdbx_description
1 polymer ?
#
loop_
_entity_poly.entity_id
_entity_poly.type
_entity_poly.pdbx_seq_one_letter_code
_entity_poly.pdbx_strand_id
1 'polypeptide(L)' 'MTPAAGALAAGGVAAPPARPVRFEDPARNAAYWDRIARNTAAAPPLTDEQIATLRGIFAPVVAASAREAA' A
#
# COMPACT_ATOMS: atom_id res chain seq x y z
N MET A 1 -0.64 -6.60 -34.26
CA MET A 1 0.36 -6.73 -33.19
C MET A 1 -0.05 -5.77 -32.09
N THR A 2 -0.73 -6.27 -31.06
CA THR A 2 -1.27 -5.46 -29.96
C THR A 2 -1.00 -6.27 -28.69
N PRO A 3 -0.22 -5.77 -27.71
CA PRO A 3 -0.10 -6.49 -26.46
C PRO A 3 -1.41 -6.30 -25.68
N ALA A 4 -2.02 -7.42 -25.32
CA ALA A 4 -3.11 -7.47 -24.37
C ALA A 4 -2.58 -6.97 -23.02
N ALA A 5 -3.18 -5.90 -22.50
CA ALA A 5 -2.99 -5.44 -21.14
C ALA A 5 -3.20 -6.63 -20.19
N GLY A 6 -2.18 -6.94 -19.40
CA GLY A 6 -2.16 -8.03 -18.44
C GLY A 6 -3.41 -8.02 -17.58
N ALA A 7 -4.09 -9.16 -17.56
CA ALA A 7 -5.21 -9.41 -16.67
C ALA A 7 -4.79 -9.08 -15.23
N LEU A 8 -5.44 -8.07 -14.65
CA LEU A 8 -5.47 -7.88 -13.21
C LEU A 8 -6.03 -9.19 -12.62
N ALA A 9 -5.16 -9.97 -11.99
CA ALA A 9 -5.57 -11.17 -11.30
C ALA A 9 -6.66 -10.79 -10.29
N ALA A 10 -7.86 -11.32 -10.49
CA ALA A 10 -9.02 -11.17 -9.64
C ALA A 10 -8.82 -11.92 -8.31
N GLY A 11 -7.86 -11.47 -7.50
CA GLY A 11 -7.89 -11.67 -6.07
C GLY A 11 -8.67 -10.50 -5.49
N GLY A 12 -9.86 -10.75 -4.95
CA GLY A 12 -10.72 -9.71 -4.37
C GLY A 12 -9.90 -8.81 -3.45
N VAL A 13 -9.66 -7.58 -3.89
CA VAL A 13 -8.96 -6.59 -3.06
C VAL A 13 -9.97 -6.24 -1.99
N ALA A 14 -9.81 -6.82 -0.80
CA ALA A 14 -10.50 -6.33 0.38
C ALA A 14 -10.29 -4.81 0.41
N ALA A 15 -11.38 -4.05 0.54
CA ALA A 15 -11.27 -2.60 0.61
C ALA A 15 -10.23 -2.26 1.68
N PRO A 16 -9.22 -1.42 1.37
CA PRO A 16 -8.20 -1.10 2.34
C PRO A 16 -8.88 -0.56 3.61
N PRO A 17 -8.40 -0.92 4.80
CA PRO A 17 -8.97 -0.45 6.05
C PRO A 17 -9.04 1.08 6.06
N ALA A 18 -10.01 1.64 6.80
CA ALA A 18 -10.16 3.07 6.93
C ALA A 18 -8.81 3.70 7.32
N ARG A 19 -8.41 4.76 6.59
CA ARG A 19 -7.10 5.38 6.78
C ARG A 19 -7.01 5.94 8.21
N PRO A 20 -5.89 5.73 8.93
CA PRO A 20 -5.69 6.31 10.24
C PRO A 20 -5.78 7.84 10.23
N VAL A 21 -6.31 8.41 11.31
CA VAL A 21 -6.25 9.85 11.57
C VAL A 21 -4.85 10.19 12.08
N ARG A 22 -4.10 11.01 11.34
CA ARG A 22 -2.75 11.47 11.69
C ARG A 22 -2.75 12.86 12.31
N PHE A 23 -3.76 13.65 12.02
CA PHE A 23 -3.92 15.03 12.50
C PHE A 23 -5.36 15.25 12.95
N GLU A 24 -5.55 15.98 14.05
CA GLU A 24 -6.88 16.34 14.54
C GLU A 24 -7.64 17.25 13.56
N ASP A 25 -6.93 18.17 12.90
CA ASP A 25 -7.48 19.00 11.83
C ASP A 25 -7.85 18.13 10.61
N PRO A 26 -9.15 18.03 10.26
CA PRO A 26 -9.60 17.20 9.14
C PRO A 26 -9.02 17.63 7.79
N ALA A 27 -8.83 18.93 7.56
CA ALA A 27 -8.31 19.45 6.30
C ALA A 27 -6.84 19.07 6.12
N ARG A 28 -6.04 19.18 7.18
CA ARG A 28 -4.65 18.74 7.19
C ARG A 28 -4.52 17.22 7.04
N ASN A 29 -5.40 16.45 7.66
CA ASN A 29 -5.43 15.00 7.51
C ASN A 29 -5.76 14.58 6.06
N ALA A 30 -6.75 15.22 5.44
CA ALA A 30 -7.08 15.00 4.03
C ALA A 30 -5.90 15.35 3.11
N ALA A 31 -5.31 16.54 3.28
CA ALA A 31 -4.19 16.99 2.46
C ALA A 31 -2.96 16.05 2.55
N TYR A 32 -2.69 15.51 3.74
CA TYR A 32 -1.63 14.51 3.92
C TYR A 32 -1.89 13.26 3.09
N TRP A 33 -3.10 12.71 3.18
CA TRP A 33 -3.50 11.49 2.51
C TRP A 33 -3.60 11.64 0.99
N ASP A 34 -3.98 12.81 0.49
CA ASP A 34 -3.96 13.15 -0.93
C ASP A 34 -2.54 13.20 -1.47
N ARG A 35 -1.60 13.78 -0.71
CA ARG A 35 -0.19 13.81 -1.09
C ARG A 35 0.38 12.40 -1.19
N ILE A 36 0.07 11.51 -0.24
CA ILE A 36 0.49 10.11 -0.30
C ILE A 36 -0.07 9.45 -1.57
N ALA A 37 -1.36 9.63 -1.86
CA ALA A 37 -1.98 9.04 -3.04
C ALA A 37 -1.31 9.49 -4.35
N ARG A 38 -1.04 10.80 -4.49
CA ARG A 38 -0.33 11.35 -5.67
C ARG A 38 1.08 10.78 -5.80
N ASN A 39 1.83 10.72 -4.70
CA ASN A 39 3.19 10.21 -4.73
C ASN A 39 3.25 8.72 -5.09
N THR A 40 2.33 7.91 -4.56
CA THR A 40 2.24 6.49 -4.89
C THR A 40 1.80 6.27 -6.33
N ALA A 41 0.86 7.07 -6.85
CA ALA A 41 0.42 6.98 -8.23
C ALA A 41 1.51 7.35 -9.25
N ALA A 42 2.42 8.26 -8.87
CA ALA A 42 3.53 8.69 -9.71
C ALA A 42 4.78 7.80 -9.60
N ALA A 43 4.83 6.87 -8.63
CA ALA A 43 5.98 6.01 -8.43
C ALA A 43 6.07 4.94 -9.53
N PRO A 44 7.29 4.63 -10.04
CA PRO A 44 7.45 3.49 -10.93
C PRO A 44 7.10 2.18 -10.20
N PRO A 45 6.57 1.17 -10.93
CA PRO A 45 6.32 -0.14 -10.34
C PRO A 45 7.64 -0.76 -9.87
N LEU A 46 7.57 -1.48 -8.74
CA LEU A 46 8.71 -2.23 -8.22
C LEU A 46 8.94 -3.49 -9.05
N THR A 47 10.19 -3.91 -9.16
CA THR A 47 10.53 -5.24 -9.70
C THR A 47 10.18 -6.32 -8.69
N ASP A 48 10.01 -7.56 -9.17
CA ASP A 48 9.74 -8.70 -8.29
C ASP A 48 10.84 -8.91 -7.24
N GLU A 49 12.09 -8.67 -7.61
CA GLU A 49 13.23 -8.74 -6.69
C GLU A 49 13.12 -7.68 -5.59
N GLN A 50 12.81 -6.43 -5.93
CA GLN A 50 12.61 -5.37 -4.95
C GLN A 50 11.43 -5.68 -4.01
N ILE A 51 10.33 -6.22 -4.56
CA ILE A 51 9.18 -6.65 -3.77
C ILE A 51 9.60 -7.76 -2.80
N ALA A 52 10.37 -8.76 -3.25
CA ALA A 52 10.85 -9.85 -2.42
C ALA A 52 11.78 -9.33 -1.29
N THR A 53 12.70 -8.42 -1.60
CA THR A 53 13.57 -7.78 -0.62
C THR A 53 12.75 -7.02 0.44
N LEU A 54 11.82 -6.17 0.02
CA LEU A 54 10.98 -5.40 0.94
C LEU A 54 10.12 -6.31 1.83
N ARG A 55 9.54 -7.37 1.26
CA ARG A 55 8.79 -8.37 2.03
C ARG A 55 9.66 -9.03 3.09
N GLY A 56 10.90 -9.41 2.75
CA GLY A 56 11.85 -9.98 3.71
C GLY A 56 12.18 -9.03 4.86
N ILE A 57 12.38 -7.75 4.55
CA ILE A 57 12.68 -6.70 5.56
C ILE A 57 11.50 -6.51 6.53
N PHE A 58 10.26 -6.44 6.02
CA PHE A 58 9.10 -6.10 6.84
C PHE A 58 8.38 -7.31 7.46
N ALA A 59 8.65 -8.53 7.03
CA ALA A 59 8.01 -9.74 7.57
C ALA A 59 8.06 -9.86 9.11
N PRO A 60 9.18 -9.58 9.80
CA PRO A 60 9.24 -9.65 11.26
C PRO A 60 8.31 -8.65 11.96
N VAL A 61 8.17 -7.45 11.39
CA VAL A 61 7.32 -6.37 11.95
C VAL A 61 5.85 -6.76 11.83
N VAL A 62 5.44 -7.29 10.68
CA VAL A 62 4.07 -7.75 10.45
C VAL A 62 3.69 -8.86 11.43
N ALA A 63 4.60 -9.81 11.66
CA ALA A 63 4.40 -10.90 12.62
C ALA A 63 4.34 -10.42 14.08
N ALA A 64 4.99 -9.31 14.42
CA ALA A 64 4.89 -8.69 15.74
C ALA A 64 3.55 -7.98 15.91
N SER A 65 3.16 -7.12 14.96
CA SER A 65 1.89 -6.37 15.03
C SER A 65 0.66 -7.28 15.01
N ALA A 66 0.71 -8.42 14.32
CA ALA A 66 -0.39 -9.38 14.31
C ALA A 66 -0.59 -10.08 15.67
N ARG A 67 0.46 -10.24 16.47
CA ARG A 67 0.38 -10.83 17.82
C ARG A 67 -0.16 -9.84 18.85
N GLU A 68 0.11 -8.55 18.69
CA GLU A 68 -0.39 -7.51 19.59
C GLU A 68 -1.86 -7.15 19.34
N ALA A 69 -2.39 -7.48 18.17
CA ALA A 69 -3.78 -7.25 17.80
C ALA A 69 -4.74 -8.43 18.11
N ALA A 70 -4.22 -9.53 18.66
CA ALA A 70 -4.96 -10.75 19.02
C ALA A 70 -5.17 -10.84 20.53
#